data_AF-A0A930FIY8-F1
#
_entry.id   AF-A0A930FIY8-F1
#
_cell.length_a   1.000
_cell.length_b   1.000
_cell.length_c   1.000
_cell.angle_alpha   90.00
_cell.angle_beta   90.00
_cell.angle_gamma   90.00
#
_symmetry.space_group_name_H-M   'P 1'
#
loop_
_entity.id
_entity.type
_entity.pdbx_description
1 polymer ?
#
loop_
_entity_poly.entity_id
_entity_poly.type
_entity_poly.pdbx_seq_one_letter_code
_entity_poly.pdbx_strand_id
1 'polypeptide(L)' 'MRLIYPEEIKKLKTIYEPYMVNCKMRDDAPIEAVEAFEKFKEWVNEQYRKAGME' A
#
# COMPACT_ATOMS: atom_id res chain seq x y z
N MET A 1 -10.90 -9.62 -9.08
CA MET A 1 -10.43 -10.08 -7.75
C MET A 1 -10.88 -9.09 -6.69
N ARG A 2 -11.49 -9.53 -5.58
CA ARG A 2 -11.82 -8.65 -4.45
C ARG A 2 -10.71 -8.77 -3.42
N LEU A 3 -9.88 -7.73 -3.28
CA LEU A 3 -8.82 -7.69 -2.27
C LEU A 3 -9.45 -7.40 -0.91
N ILE A 4 -9.42 -8.39 0.00
CA ILE A 4 -9.82 -8.20 1.39
C ILE A 4 -8.58 -7.74 2.14
N TYR A 5 -8.55 -6.47 2.53
CA TYR A 5 -7.42 -5.92 3.29
C TYR A 5 -7.51 -6.37 4.76
N PRO A 6 -6.53 -7.13 5.26
CA PRO A 6 -6.43 -7.39 6.70
C PRO A 6 -6.14 -6.08 7.46
N GLU A 7 -6.38 -6.08 8.76
CA GLU A 7 -6.28 -4.87 9.60
C GLU A 7 -4.90 -4.20 9.52
N GLU A 8 -3.82 -4.98 9.43
CA GLU A 8 -2.47 -4.45 9.27
C GLU A 8 -2.32 -3.65 7.96
N ILE A 9 -2.83 -4.18 6.85
CA ILE A 9 -2.77 -3.51 5.55
C ILE A 9 -3.66 -2.26 5.53
N LYS A 10 -4.80 -2.29 6.24
CA LYS A 10 -5.64 -1.10 6.44
C LYS A 10 -4.88 -0.02 7.23
N LYS A 11 -4.12 -0.39 8.26
CA LYS A 11 -3.29 0.56 9.01
C LYS A 11 -2.21 1.19 8.13
N LEU A 12 -1.52 0.39 7.32
CA LEU A 12 -0.54 0.92 6.35
C LEU A 12 -1.18 1.95 5.41
N LYS A 13 -2.38 1.65 4.90
CA LYS A 13 -3.14 2.59 4.07
C LYS A 13 -3.40 3.91 4.79
N THR A 14 -3.85 3.88 6.04
CA THR A 14 -4.07 5.10 6.82
C THR A 14 -2.79 5.93 7.03
N ILE A 15 -1.62 5.29 7.11
CA ILE A 15 -0.34 5.97 7.31
C ILE A 15 0.07 6.72 6.03
N TYR A 16 0.03 6.08 4.85
CA TYR A 16 0.51 6.70 3.62
C TYR A 16 -0.55 7.52 2.86
N GLU A 17 -1.84 7.21 3.00
CA GLU A 17 -2.95 7.87 2.29
C GLU A 17 -2.93 9.41 2.39
N PRO A 18 -2.71 10.04 3.56
CA PRO A 18 -2.66 11.51 3.65
C PRO A 18 -1.48 12.13 2.89
N TYR A 19 -0.45 11.34 2.61
CA TYR A 19 0.74 11.76 1.86
C TYR A 19 0.66 11.41 0.38
N MET A 20 -0.43 10.79 -0.08
CA MET A 20 -0.68 10.51 -1.49
C MET A 20 -1.40 11.67 -2.16
N VAL A 21 -0.77 12.28 -3.16
CA VAL A 21 -1.35 13.31 -4.01
C VAL A 21 -1.27 12.86 -5.45
N ASN A 22 -2.40 12.81 -6.14
CA ASN A 22 -2.48 12.46 -7.56
C ASN A 22 -1.82 11.09 -7.88
N CYS A 23 -2.09 10.09 -7.03
CA CYS A 23 -1.50 8.74 -7.08
C CYS A 23 0.03 8.69 -6.92
N LYS A 24 0.65 9.75 -6.41
CA LYS A 24 2.09 9.81 -6.10
C LYS A 24 2.30 10.16 -4.64
N MET A 25 3.34 9.60 -4.05
CA MET A 25 3.77 10.03 -2.72
C MET A 25 4.29 11.46 -2.81
N ARG A 26 3.91 12.31 -1.86
CA ARG A 26 4.49 13.64 -1.70
C ARG A 26 5.97 13.54 -1.38
N ASP A 27 6.78 14.46 -1.91
CA ASP A 27 8.22 14.52 -1.63
C ASP A 27 8.54 14.79 -0.15
N ASP A 28 7.63 15.44 0.57
CA ASP A 28 7.75 15.73 2.01
C ASP A 28 7.18 14.59 2.90
N ALA A 29 6.82 13.45 2.31
CA ALA A 29 6.29 12.34 3.08
C ALA A 29 7.34 11.81 4.07
N PRO A 30 6.94 11.53 5.33
CA PRO A 30 7.85 10.91 6.29
C PRO A 30 8.25 9.52 5.81
N ILE A 31 9.44 9.08 6.21
CA ILE A 31 9.95 7.74 5.84
C ILE A 31 8.98 6.62 6.21
N GLU A 32 8.27 6.76 7.33
CA GLU A 32 7.25 5.82 7.77
C GLU A 32 6.09 5.66 6.75
N ALA A 33 5.67 6.76 6.11
CA ALA A 33 4.65 6.72 5.07
C ALA A 33 5.18 6.06 3.79
N VAL A 34 6.43 6.31 3.43
CA VAL A 34 7.10 5.66 2.30
C VAL A 34 7.18 4.16 2.52
N GLU A 35 7.69 3.72 3.68
CA GLU A 35 7.77 2.31 4.05
C GLU A 35 6.38 1.66 4.10
N ALA A 36 5.37 2.35 4.60
CA ALA A 36 4.00 1.84 4.65
C ALA A 36 3.42 1.62 3.24
N PHE A 37 3.70 2.52 2.30
CA PHE A 37 3.28 2.38 0.92
C PHE A 37 4.02 1.24 0.20
N GLU A 38 5.31 1.08 0.44
CA GLU A 38 6.09 -0.04 -0.13
C GLU A 38 5.58 -1.39 0.38
N LYS A 39 5.37 -1.54 1.69
CA LYS A 39 4.78 -2.77 2.28
C LYS A 39 3.39 -3.05 1.73
N PHE A 40 2.56 -2.03 1.57
CA PHE A 40 1.24 -2.17 0.96
C PHE A 40 1.35 -2.67 -0.49
N LYS A 41 2.25 -2.08 -1.29
CA LYS A 41 2.48 -2.46 -2.68
C LYS A 41 2.97 -3.90 -2.80
N GLU A 42 3.91 -4.31 -1.96
CA GLU A 42 4.41 -5.69 -1.91
C GLU A 42 3.29 -6.68 -1.61
N TRP A 43 2.47 -6.39 -0.60
CA TRP A 43 1.32 -7.23 -0.26
C TRP A 43 0.32 -7.34 -1.42
N VAL A 44 -0.01 -6.22 -2.09
CA VAL A 44 -0.90 -6.23 -3.26
C VAL A 44 -0.32 -7.12 -4.36
N ASN A 45 0.97 -6.98 -4.67
CA ASN A 45 1.64 -7.82 -5.66
C ASN A 45 1.58 -9.31 -5.28
N GLU A 46 1.79 -9.64 -4.00
CA GLU A 46 1.66 -11.02 -3.53
C GLU A 46 0.23 -11.55 -3.71
N GLN A 47 -0.80 -10.73 -3.46
CA GLN A 47 -2.18 -11.14 -3.72
C GLN A 47 -2.41 -11.43 -5.21
N TYR A 48 -1.89 -10.59 -6.12
CA TYR A 48 -1.98 -10.82 -7.56
C TYR A 48 -1.29 -12.12 -7.99
N ARG A 49 -0.09 -12.42 -7.45
CA ARG A 49 0.58 -13.71 -7.67
C ARG A 49 -0.23 -14.89 -7.15
N LYS A 50 -0.77 -14.79 -5.93
CA LYS A 50 -1.62 -15.83 -5.31
C LYS A 50 -2.90 -16.09 -6.11
N ALA A 51 -3.41 -15.08 -6.80
CA ALA A 51 -4.55 -15.22 -7.68
C ALA A 51 -4.22 -15.79 -9.07
N GLY A 52 -2.96 -16.14 -9.34
CA GLY A 52 -2.54 -16.71 -10.62
C GLY A 52 -2.65 -15.73 -11.80
N MET A 53 -2.54 -14.42 -11.54
CA MET A 53 -2.52 -13.38 -12.57
C MET A 53 -1.10 -12.82 -12.81
N GLU A 54 -0.09 -13.68 -12.72
CA GLU A 54 1.30 -13.38 -13.09
C GLU A 54 1.53 -13.67 -14.58
#